data_AF-A0A960I1S4-F1
#
_entry.id   AF-A0A960I1S4-F1
#
_cell.length_a   1.000
_cell.length_b   1.000
_cell.length_c   1.000
_cell.angle_alpha   90.00
_cell.angle_beta   90.00
_cell.angle_gamma   90.00
#
_symmetry.space_group_name_H-M   'P 1'
#
loop_
_entity.id
_entity.type
_entity.pdbx_description
1 polymer ?
#
loop_
_entity_poly.entity_id
_entity_poly.type
_entity_poly.pdbx_seq_one_letter_code
_entity_poly.pdbx_strand_id
1 'polypeptide(L)'
;MGVRKHVRRVSFRSAPARARASHAEDGRSGEYGGSLVIVLAVLLFGSLVIGALMFYAQTQLRSASTYRQRNDAISQAEGAVDLTIARIRDDLLQGREGSTVTSTYHEATATCTGQPGSGAPSGTGRADRVVDCTAAAGGRNRLTVTVKILDGNGDQPGTDVQVLARSIIS
;
A
#
# COMPACT_ATOMS: atom_id res chain seq x y z
N MET A 1 -73.60 92.10 9.04
CA MET A 1 -75.00 91.65 9.16
C MET A 1 -75.24 90.54 8.15
N GLY A 2 -75.91 89.45 8.54
CA GLY A 2 -76.60 88.57 7.58
C GLY A 2 -76.00 87.18 7.37
N VAL A 3 -76.49 86.24 8.16
CA VAL A 3 -76.35 84.78 8.04
C VAL A 3 -76.89 84.28 6.69
N ARG A 4 -76.17 83.39 5.99
CA ARG A 4 -76.79 82.31 5.20
C ARG A 4 -76.04 80.99 5.30
N LYS A 5 -76.68 80.08 6.04
CA LYS A 5 -76.46 78.63 6.06
C LYS A 5 -76.67 78.05 4.65
N HIS A 6 -75.77 77.19 4.21
CA HIS A 6 -76.15 76.04 3.39
C HIS A 6 -75.53 74.76 3.94
N VAL A 7 -76.41 73.79 4.09
CA VAL A 7 -76.25 72.47 4.70
C VAL A 7 -76.32 71.43 3.57
N ARG A 8 -75.61 70.30 3.77
CA ARG A 8 -75.52 69.04 2.96
C ARG A 8 -74.48 69.08 1.83
N ARG A 9 -73.65 68.04 1.60
CA ARG A 9 -73.83 66.60 1.87
C ARG A 9 -72.60 65.94 2.49
N VAL A 10 -72.94 64.91 3.27
CA VAL A 10 -72.13 63.84 3.83
C VAL A 10 -71.40 63.04 2.75
N SER A 11 -70.11 62.77 2.96
CA SER A 11 -69.47 61.53 2.50
C SER A 11 -68.57 61.02 3.62
N PHE A 12 -69.00 59.89 4.18
CA PHE A 12 -68.29 59.09 5.16
C PHE A 12 -67.11 58.37 4.49
N ARG A 13 -65.89 58.64 4.95
CA ARG A 13 -64.83 57.62 5.06
C ARG A 13 -64.11 57.82 6.37
N SER A 14 -64.78 57.39 7.43
CA SER A 14 -64.16 57.07 8.70
C SER A 14 -63.22 55.88 8.48
N ALA A 15 -61.92 56.12 8.63
CA ALA A 15 -60.97 55.08 8.97
C ALA A 15 -61.18 54.69 10.45
N PRO A 16 -61.34 53.40 10.76
CA PRO A 16 -60.93 52.86 12.04
C PRO A 16 -59.70 51.97 11.80
N ALA A 17 -58.81 51.72 12.73
CA ALA A 17 -58.52 52.25 14.04
C ALA A 17 -57.14 51.65 14.37
N ARG A 18 -56.39 52.31 15.25
CA ARG A 18 -55.28 51.65 15.95
C ARG A 18 -55.81 50.39 16.63
N ALA A 19 -55.33 49.23 16.22
CA ALA A 19 -55.32 48.03 17.05
C ALA A 19 -53.86 47.64 17.24
N ARG A 20 -53.34 47.94 18.43
CA ARG A 20 -52.22 47.20 19.00
C ARG A 20 -52.67 45.74 19.10
N ALA A 21 -52.03 44.86 18.35
CA ALA A 21 -51.97 43.44 18.65
C ALA A 21 -50.47 43.12 18.60
N SER A 22 -49.76 43.34 19.72
CA SER A 22 -49.36 42.27 20.63
C SER A 22 -48.77 41.09 19.86
N HIS A 23 -47.44 41.00 19.93
CA HIS A 23 -46.70 39.75 19.82
C HIS A 23 -47.50 38.62 20.46
N ALA A 24 -48.07 37.78 19.62
CA ALA A 24 -48.38 36.40 19.93
C ALA A 24 -47.67 35.62 18.82
N GLU A 25 -46.37 35.44 18.99
CA GLU A 25 -45.72 34.28 18.41
C GLU A 25 -46.38 33.07 19.06
N ASP A 26 -47.33 32.48 18.36
CA ASP A 26 -47.85 31.15 18.64
C ASP A 26 -46.70 30.15 18.41
N GLY A 27 -45.79 30.11 19.37
CA GLY A 27 -44.79 29.07 19.52
C GLY A 27 -45.47 27.82 20.06
N ARG A 28 -46.10 27.01 19.18
CA ARG A 28 -46.53 25.66 19.57
C ARG A 28 -46.86 24.70 18.42
N SER A 29 -45.94 24.53 17.45
CA SER A 29 -46.03 23.43 16.46
C SER A 29 -44.70 23.04 15.79
N GLY A 30 -43.55 23.36 16.38
CA GLY A 30 -42.22 23.08 15.78
C GLY A 30 -41.32 22.08 16.52
N GLU A 31 -41.65 21.69 17.75
CA GLU A 31 -40.69 21.00 18.64
C GLU A 31 -40.48 19.51 18.29
N TYR A 32 -41.52 18.82 17.80
CA TYR A 32 -41.40 17.41 17.37
C TYR A 32 -40.75 17.23 15.99
N GLY A 33 -40.84 18.25 15.12
CA GLY A 33 -40.18 18.25 13.82
C GLY A 33 -38.68 18.53 13.94
N GLY A 34 -38.30 19.45 14.83
CA GLY A 34 -36.90 19.79 15.10
C GLY A 34 -36.11 18.64 15.73
N SER A 35 -36.69 17.92 16.70
CA SER A 35 -36.03 16.76 17.32
C SER A 35 -35.77 15.64 16.33
N LEU A 36 -36.70 15.39 15.40
CA LEU A 36 -36.55 14.34 14.38
C LEU A 36 -35.43 14.68 13.39
N VAL A 37 -35.33 15.94 12.97
CA VAL A 37 -34.25 16.41 12.08
C VAL A 37 -32.88 16.30 12.75
N ILE A 38 -32.78 16.64 14.04
CA ILE A 38 -31.52 16.53 14.79
C ILE A 38 -31.10 15.07 14.93
N VAL A 39 -32.02 14.17 15.30
CA VAL A 39 -31.73 12.73 15.41
C VAL A 39 -31.30 12.16 14.06
N LEU A 40 -31.98 12.53 12.98
CA LEU A 40 -31.63 12.08 11.63
C LEU A 40 -30.24 12.58 11.21
N ALA A 41 -29.90 13.84 11.52
CA ALA A 41 -28.59 14.43 11.25
C ALA A 41 -27.47 13.72 12.03
N VAL A 42 -27.70 13.40 13.31
CA VAL A 42 -26.74 12.66 14.14
C VAL A 42 -26.54 11.24 13.63
N LEU A 43 -27.61 10.55 13.19
CA LEU A 43 -27.51 9.21 12.60
C LEU A 43 -26.78 9.24 11.25
N LEU A 44 -27.03 10.24 10.42
CA LEU A 44 -26.31 10.44 9.15
C LEU A 44 -24.82 10.71 9.40
N PHE A 45 -24.51 11.60 10.33
CA PHE A 45 -23.13 11.93 10.66
C PHE A 45 -22.42 10.72 11.29
N GLY A 46 -23.07 10.02 12.21
CA GLY A 46 -22.53 8.82 12.84
C GLY A 46 -22.27 7.68 11.84
N SER A 47 -23.21 7.44 10.91
CA SER A 47 -23.03 6.44 9.86
C SER A 47 -21.92 6.80 8.86
N LEU A 48 -21.78 8.09 8.54
CA LEU A 48 -20.65 8.59 7.73
C LEU A 48 -19.30 8.38 8.42
N VAL A 49 -19.19 8.69 9.70
CA VAL A 49 -17.95 8.50 10.48
C VAL A 49 -17.60 7.02 10.58
N ILE A 50 -18.57 6.15 10.91
CA ILE A 50 -18.35 4.70 10.98
C ILE A 50 -17.97 4.14 9.59
N GLY A 51 -18.65 4.59 8.53
CA GLY A 51 -18.34 4.20 7.16
C GLY A 51 -16.92 4.60 6.73
N ALA A 52 -16.49 5.82 7.07
CA ALA A 52 -15.13 6.29 6.79
C ALA A 52 -14.06 5.47 7.54
N LEU A 53 -14.31 5.14 8.81
CA LEU A 53 -13.41 4.29 9.61
C LEU A 53 -13.30 2.86 9.05
N MET A 54 -14.42 2.26 8.65
CA MET A 54 -14.44 0.94 8.01
C MET A 54 -13.71 0.95 6.66
N PHE A 55 -13.90 1.99 5.84
CA PHE A 55 -13.21 2.14 4.56
C PHE A 55 -11.69 2.30 4.75
N TYR A 56 -11.28 3.07 5.75
CA TYR A 56 -9.87 3.21 6.13
C TYR A 56 -9.28 1.89 6.65
N ALA A 57 -10.00 1.15 7.49
CA ALA A 57 -9.57 -0.15 7.98
C ALA A 57 -9.40 -1.17 6.83
N GLN A 58 -10.33 -1.20 5.87
CA GLN A 58 -10.21 -2.10 4.71
C GLN A 58 -9.04 -1.75 3.79
N THR A 59 -8.75 -0.47 3.58
CA THR A 59 -7.61 -0.03 2.75
C THR A 59 -6.27 -0.30 3.43
N GLN A 60 -6.18 -0.12 4.75
CA GLN A 60 -4.99 -0.48 5.53
C GLN A 60 -4.73 -1.99 5.58
N LEU A 61 -5.80 -2.81 5.70
CA LEU A 61 -5.65 -4.27 5.69
C LEU A 61 -5.20 -4.79 4.31
N ARG A 62 -5.75 -4.25 3.21
CA ARG A 62 -5.35 -4.64 1.85
C ARG A 62 -3.89 -4.28 1.56
N SER A 63 -3.48 -3.06 1.90
CA SER A 63 -2.08 -2.62 1.71
C SER A 63 -1.12 -3.43 2.59
N ALA A 64 -1.42 -3.63 3.86
CA ALA A 64 -0.59 -4.47 4.73
C ALA A 64 -0.46 -5.90 4.20
N SER A 65 -1.52 -6.48 3.65
CA SER A 65 -1.49 -7.84 3.09
C SER A 65 -0.63 -7.94 1.82
N THR A 66 -0.67 -6.94 0.93
CA THR A 66 0.16 -6.93 -0.28
C THR A 66 1.63 -6.68 0.03
N TYR A 67 1.95 -5.86 1.03
CA TYR A 67 3.33 -5.70 1.49
C TYR A 67 3.89 -6.97 2.13
N ARG A 68 3.10 -7.68 2.95
CA ARG A 68 3.51 -8.97 3.53
C ARG A 68 3.79 -10.00 2.45
N GLN A 69 2.86 -10.19 1.50
CA GLN A 69 3.05 -11.12 0.39
C GLN A 69 4.31 -10.80 -0.43
N ARG A 70 4.62 -9.51 -0.66
CA ARG A 70 5.85 -9.11 -1.35
C ARG A 70 7.11 -9.49 -0.56
N ASN A 71 7.13 -9.23 0.74
CA ASN A 71 8.27 -9.55 1.59
C ASN A 71 8.48 -11.06 1.71
N ASP A 72 7.39 -11.84 1.84
CA ASP A 72 7.46 -13.30 1.89
C ASP A 72 8.03 -13.86 0.59
N ALA A 73 7.60 -13.36 -0.57
CA ALA A 73 8.14 -13.77 -1.86
C ALA A 73 9.64 -13.42 -2.01
N ILE A 74 10.07 -12.26 -1.54
CA ILE A 74 11.50 -11.88 -1.58
C ILE A 74 12.32 -12.81 -0.67
N SER A 75 11.84 -13.08 0.55
CA SER A 75 12.52 -13.97 1.49
C SER A 75 12.64 -15.41 0.94
N GLN A 76 11.62 -15.90 0.26
CA GLN A 76 11.69 -17.20 -0.41
C GLN A 76 12.70 -17.21 -1.57
N ALA A 77 12.74 -16.13 -2.37
CA ALA A 77 13.73 -15.99 -3.44
C ALA A 77 15.16 -15.96 -2.89
N GLU A 78 15.40 -15.28 -1.77
CA GLU A 78 16.68 -15.28 -1.07
C GLU A 78 17.05 -16.68 -0.58
N GLY A 79 16.12 -17.39 0.08
CA GLY A 79 16.36 -18.76 0.52
C GLY A 79 16.70 -19.72 -0.64
N ALA A 80 16.08 -19.53 -1.82
CA ALA A 80 16.43 -20.29 -3.01
C ALA A 80 17.85 -19.98 -3.53
N VAL A 81 18.26 -18.71 -3.52
CA VAL A 81 19.63 -18.30 -3.88
C VAL A 81 20.64 -18.88 -2.91
N ASP A 82 20.42 -18.73 -1.60
CA ASP A 82 21.32 -19.22 -0.57
C ASP A 82 21.47 -20.75 -0.63
N LEU A 83 20.37 -21.48 -0.85
CA LEU A 83 20.40 -22.93 -1.05
C LEU A 83 21.22 -23.31 -2.30
N THR A 84 21.06 -22.56 -3.39
CA THR A 84 21.80 -22.83 -4.63
C THR A 84 23.29 -22.53 -4.48
N ILE A 85 23.64 -21.42 -3.82
CA ILE A 85 25.02 -21.08 -3.50
C ILE A 85 25.65 -22.15 -2.62
N ALA A 86 24.95 -22.63 -1.58
CA ALA A 86 25.44 -23.71 -0.73
C ALA A 86 25.79 -24.96 -1.53
N ARG A 87 24.92 -25.38 -2.46
CA ARG A 87 25.19 -26.52 -3.36
C ARG A 87 26.41 -26.29 -4.25
N ILE A 88 26.53 -25.09 -4.81
CA ILE A 88 27.70 -24.75 -5.64
C ILE A 88 28.97 -24.80 -4.80
N ARG A 89 28.95 -24.29 -3.56
CA ARG A 89 30.14 -24.30 -2.70
C ARG A 89 30.66 -25.70 -2.46
N ASP A 90 29.77 -26.64 -2.15
CA ASP A 90 30.11 -28.03 -1.83
C ASP A 90 30.68 -28.80 -3.04
N ASP A 91 30.28 -28.45 -4.26
CA ASP A 91 30.76 -29.08 -5.50
C ASP A 91 31.68 -28.15 -6.31
N LEU A 92 32.99 -28.43 -6.28
CA LEU A 92 34.02 -27.67 -6.99
C LEU A 92 33.87 -27.66 -8.53
N LEU A 93 33.06 -28.54 -9.11
CA LEU A 93 32.76 -28.54 -10.54
C LEU A 93 31.64 -27.55 -10.89
N GLN A 94 30.79 -27.23 -9.92
CA GLN A 94 29.70 -26.28 -10.08
C GLN A 94 30.17 -24.84 -9.97
N GLY A 95 29.47 -23.92 -10.63
CA GLY A 95 29.82 -22.49 -10.61
C GLY A 95 31.05 -22.10 -11.43
N ARG A 96 31.69 -23.07 -12.11
CA ARG A 96 32.68 -22.81 -13.17
C ARG A 96 32.03 -22.21 -14.40
N GLU A 97 32.84 -21.61 -15.26
CA GLU A 97 32.38 -21.10 -16.56
C GLU A 97 31.50 -22.13 -17.30
N GLY A 98 30.31 -21.68 -17.73
CA GLY A 98 29.33 -22.53 -18.44
C GLY A 98 28.53 -23.48 -17.55
N SER A 99 28.86 -23.61 -16.26
CA SER A 99 28.05 -24.37 -15.30
C SER A 99 26.75 -23.62 -15.00
N THR A 100 25.64 -24.37 -14.95
CA THR A 100 24.34 -23.87 -14.53
C THR A 100 23.78 -24.77 -13.45
N VAL A 101 23.35 -24.19 -12.34
CA VAL A 101 22.76 -24.91 -11.21
C VAL A 101 21.44 -24.26 -10.86
N THR A 102 20.41 -25.10 -10.71
CA THR A 102 19.06 -24.64 -10.35
C THR A 102 18.61 -25.34 -9.07
N SER A 103 18.05 -24.57 -8.14
CA SER A 103 17.40 -25.11 -6.95
C SER A 103 16.08 -24.40 -6.69
N THR A 104 15.17 -25.14 -6.06
CA THR A 104 13.86 -24.62 -5.64
C THR A 104 13.78 -24.68 -4.12
N TYR A 105 13.33 -23.58 -3.51
CA TYR A 105 13.05 -23.46 -2.10
C TYR A 105 11.65 -22.87 -1.93
N HIS A 106 10.75 -23.67 -1.34
CA HIS A 106 9.29 -23.40 -1.36
C HIS A 106 8.78 -23.15 -2.78
N GLU A 107 8.19 -21.98 -3.05
CA GLU A 107 7.65 -21.58 -4.35
C GLU A 107 8.62 -20.73 -5.17
N ALA A 108 9.86 -20.56 -4.71
CA ALA A 108 10.89 -19.79 -5.40
C ALA A 108 11.92 -20.70 -6.05
N THR A 109 12.29 -20.38 -7.29
CA THR A 109 13.35 -21.08 -8.03
C THR A 109 14.50 -20.13 -8.30
N ALA A 110 15.71 -20.56 -7.95
CA ALA A 110 16.95 -19.86 -8.22
C ALA A 110 17.79 -20.63 -9.24
N THR A 111 18.33 -19.91 -10.21
CA THR A 111 19.26 -20.42 -11.22
C THR A 111 20.54 -19.60 -11.15
N CYS A 112 21.67 -20.26 -10.93
CA CYS A 112 22.99 -19.66 -10.86
C CYS A 112 23.86 -20.17 -12.01
N THR A 113 24.55 -19.26 -12.69
CA THR A 113 25.44 -19.56 -13.81
C THR A 113 26.85 -19.04 -13.55
N GLY A 114 27.86 -19.85 -13.81
CA GLY A 114 29.27 -19.43 -13.69
C GLY A 114 29.68 -18.45 -14.79
N GLN A 115 30.31 -17.36 -14.37
CA GLN A 115 30.81 -16.32 -15.28
C GLN A 115 32.00 -16.78 -16.12
N PRO A 116 32.30 -16.10 -17.24
CA PRO A 116 33.52 -16.35 -18.00
C PRO A 116 34.78 -16.26 -17.14
N GLY A 117 35.68 -17.23 -17.26
CA GLY A 117 36.90 -17.35 -16.44
C GLY A 117 36.68 -17.84 -15.00
N SER A 118 35.44 -18.10 -14.58
CA SER A 118 35.14 -18.61 -13.24
C SER A 118 35.69 -20.02 -13.01
N GLY A 119 36.45 -20.21 -11.93
CA GLY A 119 37.04 -21.52 -11.59
C GLY A 119 38.11 -22.02 -12.59
N ALA A 120 38.61 -21.12 -13.45
CA ALA A 120 39.61 -21.46 -14.45
C ALA A 120 40.94 -21.88 -13.81
N PRO A 121 41.71 -22.80 -14.42
CA PRO A 121 43.06 -23.11 -13.96
C PRO A 121 43.94 -21.86 -13.96
N SER A 122 44.69 -21.66 -12.88
CA SER A 122 45.69 -20.61 -12.73
C SER A 122 47.04 -21.27 -12.40
N GLY A 123 48.16 -20.58 -12.65
CA GLY A 123 49.51 -21.17 -12.51
C GLY A 123 49.84 -21.75 -11.12
N THR A 124 49.04 -21.43 -10.09
CA THR A 124 49.19 -21.92 -8.71
C THR A 124 47.96 -22.67 -8.19
N GLY A 125 46.97 -22.99 -9.05
CA GLY A 125 45.73 -23.66 -8.64
C GLY A 125 44.55 -23.36 -9.57
N ARG A 126 43.44 -22.90 -9.00
CA ARG A 126 42.29 -22.36 -9.75
C ARG A 126 41.96 -20.94 -9.28
N ALA A 127 41.36 -20.18 -10.18
CA ALA A 127 40.72 -18.91 -9.83
C ALA A 127 39.48 -19.16 -8.97
N ASP A 128 39.11 -18.17 -8.16
CA ASP A 128 37.84 -18.14 -7.45
C ASP A 128 36.64 -18.29 -8.41
N ARG A 129 35.54 -18.86 -7.92
CA ARG A 129 34.32 -19.00 -8.71
C ARG A 129 33.43 -17.79 -8.57
N VAL A 130 33.03 -17.19 -9.69
CA VAL A 130 32.04 -16.11 -9.73
C VAL A 130 30.78 -16.62 -10.42
N VAL A 131 29.64 -16.49 -9.74
CA VAL A 131 28.36 -16.97 -10.24
C VAL A 131 27.31 -15.86 -10.20
N ASP A 132 26.53 -15.78 -11.28
CA ASP A 132 25.37 -14.92 -11.40
C ASP A 132 24.12 -15.74 -11.12
N CYS A 133 23.42 -15.40 -10.05
CA CYS A 133 22.19 -16.03 -9.61
C CYS A 133 21.00 -15.15 -9.96
N THR A 134 19.94 -15.78 -10.47
CA THR A 134 18.63 -15.17 -10.60
C THR A 134 17.59 -16.05 -9.94
N ALA A 135 16.76 -15.46 -9.07
CA ALA A 135 15.67 -16.15 -8.41
C ALA A 135 14.35 -15.46 -8.68
N ALA A 136 13.30 -16.26 -8.85
CA ALA A 136 11.94 -15.77 -9.05
C ALA A 136 11.00 -16.40 -8.04
N ALA A 137 10.18 -15.58 -7.40
CA ALA A 137 9.10 -16.00 -6.50
C ALA A 137 7.78 -15.35 -6.92
N GLY A 138 6.71 -16.13 -6.98
CA GLY A 138 5.37 -15.65 -7.37
C GLY A 138 5.29 -15.03 -8.78
N GLY A 139 6.24 -15.35 -9.67
CA GLY A 139 6.26 -14.95 -11.09
C GLY A 139 6.49 -13.45 -11.37
N ARG A 140 6.68 -12.61 -10.35
CA ARG A 140 6.82 -11.14 -10.52
C ARG A 140 8.09 -10.58 -9.90
N ASN A 141 8.50 -11.11 -8.75
CA ASN A 141 9.71 -10.65 -8.07
C ASN A 141 10.90 -11.44 -8.59
N ARG A 142 11.87 -10.73 -9.18
CA ARG A 142 13.15 -11.29 -9.62
C ARG A 142 14.28 -10.71 -8.78
N LEU A 143 14.96 -11.56 -8.03
CA LEU A 143 16.19 -11.25 -7.32
C LEU A 143 17.36 -11.63 -8.23
N THR A 144 18.31 -10.74 -8.41
CA THR A 144 19.57 -11.02 -9.11
C THR A 144 20.72 -10.76 -8.15
N VAL A 145 21.62 -11.73 -8.01
CA VAL A 145 22.78 -11.66 -7.12
C VAL A 145 24.00 -12.18 -7.86
N THR A 146 25.08 -11.42 -7.87
CA THR A 146 26.40 -11.91 -8.29
C THR A 146 27.22 -12.18 -7.04
N VAL A 147 27.72 -13.41 -6.91
CA VAL A 147 28.56 -13.80 -5.78
C VAL A 147 29.89 -14.37 -6.25
N LYS A 148 30.91 -14.12 -5.44
CA LYS A 148 32.24 -14.68 -5.58
C LYS A 148 32.47 -15.66 -4.43
N ILE A 149 32.68 -16.92 -4.78
CA ILE A 149 33.04 -17.99 -3.86
C ILE A 149 34.56 -18.03 -3.80
N LEU A 150 35.11 -17.86 -2.60
CA LEU A 150 36.56 -17.86 -2.37
C LEU A 150 37.03 -19.29 -2.18
N ASP A 151 37.60 -19.88 -3.23
CA ASP A 151 38.07 -21.28 -3.23
C ASP A 151 39.57 -21.39 -2.94
N GLY A 152 40.27 -20.26 -2.79
CA GLY A 152 41.70 -20.24 -2.48
C GLY A 152 42.54 -20.83 -3.60
N ASN A 153 43.13 -22.02 -3.40
CA ASN A 153 43.87 -22.74 -4.44
C ASN A 153 42.97 -23.65 -5.31
N GLY A 154 41.68 -23.79 -4.97
CA GLY A 154 40.71 -24.57 -5.73
C GLY A 154 40.61 -26.05 -5.38
N ASP A 155 41.32 -26.51 -4.34
CA ASP A 155 41.32 -27.91 -3.89
C ASP A 155 40.33 -28.19 -2.75
N GLN A 156 39.77 -27.16 -2.15
CA GLN A 156 38.83 -27.26 -1.03
C GLN A 156 37.57 -26.45 -1.34
N PRO A 157 36.38 -26.92 -0.90
CA PRO A 157 35.14 -26.16 -1.01
C PRO A 157 35.31 -24.74 -0.46
N GLY A 158 34.85 -23.74 -1.23
CA GLY A 158 35.04 -22.34 -0.86
C GLY A 158 34.52 -22.03 0.54
N THR A 159 35.41 -21.54 1.38
CA THR A 159 35.16 -21.31 2.82
C THR A 159 34.32 -20.05 3.05
N ASP A 160 34.35 -19.11 2.10
CA ASP A 160 33.67 -17.84 2.21
C ASP A 160 33.00 -17.41 0.88
N VAL A 161 31.96 -16.59 0.99
CA VAL A 161 31.19 -16.06 -0.14
C VAL A 161 31.09 -14.55 -0.02
N GLN A 162 31.54 -13.85 -1.06
CA GLN A 162 31.41 -12.40 -1.17
C GLN A 162 30.29 -12.06 -2.13
N VAL A 163 29.35 -11.22 -1.69
CA VAL A 163 28.33 -10.65 -2.57
C VAL A 163 28.93 -9.46 -3.31
N LEU A 164 29.04 -9.58 -4.64
CA LEU A 164 29.59 -8.52 -5.50
C LEU A 164 28.52 -7.53 -5.94
N ALA A 165 27.32 -8.03 -6.25
CA ALA A 165 26.20 -7.22 -6.69
C ALA A 165 24.88 -7.87 -6.26
N ARG A 166 23.89 -7.05 -5.94
CA ARG A 166 22.53 -7.49 -5.61
C ARG A 166 21.50 -6.47 -6.09
N SER A 167 20.46 -6.96 -6.76
CA SER A 167 19.33 -6.14 -7.19
C SER A 167 18.02 -6.92 -7.08
N ILE A 168 16.94 -6.19 -6.77
CA ILE A 168 15.59 -6.72 -6.72
C ILE A 168 14.76 -5.96 -7.76
N ILE A 169 14.13 -6.70 -8.66
CA ILE A 169 13.21 -6.19 -9.67
C ILE A 169 11.82 -6.72 -9.27
N SER A 170 10.89 -5.82 -8.95
CA SER A 170 9.53 -6.13 -8.49
C SER A 170 8.47 -5.47 -9.36
#